data_AF-A0A7S2LXD3-F1
#
_entry.id   AF-A0A7S2LXD3-F1
#
_cell.length_a   1.000
_cell.length_b   1.000
_cell.length_c   1.000
_cell.angle_alpha   90.00
_cell.angle_beta   90.00
_cell.angle_gamma   90.00
#
_symmetry.space_group_name_H-M   'P 1'
#
loop_
_entity.id
_entity.type
_entity.pdbx_description
1 polymer ?
#
loop_
_entity_poly.entity_id
_entity_poly.type
_entity_poly.pdbx_seq_one_letter_code
_entity_poly.pdbx_strand_id
1 'polypeptide(L)'
;ADISLEDITSSEQNKQILRRLRDDDLGWLDRIALGREGQFYLGVGSSGLLRVREGDDLGWLGYFIGRSVKLQGLEILDLPEHEGGEQQMHAFLDGVARSQSIQRVQVNEQLGEYLSTAILRALGNMTQLEELFYNRNNLDSNGCSVLGTLLESGACKLKELWLYNDNIGDDGVAALASGLRSIAPSLKTLGLSWNSIGNDGLSALVAALESCTGLEILDLSGNDFSLATAGLGSLSDWLQTAVLNLNELSLRYCAINDEGMQTLAGGATNHCKDLNLAGNDSITASGLRYLSTSLQSNSCRLEKLCLGAMNIGDDGAEVLARGLVGNETLRFLHLRDDEELDDEEEFVITPVGWNAFTIALCDTSTVNNTYLSNHTVQEFWGIFDEPDEDEDIDESVVLYTKLNKEHPEDAAVCKILMNHTHLDMAPLLRWGLKFLPLAVGWFERAHPCTTLSIVEAWAEVEVSSEDVFQSRILTALYEFVRGVPRKVLERRDELALVAACDDKIARLREDAEERDRKITQLEEENKILSKIVVCNDKIAMAEEEIKMLREDVEQRDRKITQ
;
A
#
# COMPACT_ATOMS: atom_id res chain seq x y z
N ALA A 1 -25.82 37.60 -18.49
CA ALA A 1 -27.03 38.19 -17.91
C ALA A 1 -26.59 38.96 -16.67
N ASP A 2 -26.92 40.25 -16.58
CA ASP A 2 -26.76 41.03 -15.34
C ASP A 2 -27.88 40.62 -14.38
N ILE A 3 -27.74 39.44 -13.76
CA ILE A 3 -28.61 39.06 -12.66
C ILE A 3 -28.04 39.59 -11.35
N SER A 4 -28.91 40.18 -10.52
CA SER A 4 -28.49 40.61 -9.18
C SER A 4 -28.25 39.37 -8.32
N LEU A 5 -27.14 39.33 -7.58
CA LEU A 5 -26.91 38.24 -6.62
C LEU A 5 -27.89 38.28 -5.45
N GLU A 6 -28.57 39.42 -5.25
CA GLU A 6 -29.68 39.52 -4.29
C GLU A 6 -30.91 38.73 -4.73
N ASP A 7 -31.07 38.49 -6.04
CA ASP A 7 -32.16 37.68 -6.59
C ASP A 7 -31.87 36.17 -6.48
N ILE A 8 -30.61 35.80 -6.23
CA ILE A 8 -30.16 34.39 -6.15
C ILE A 8 -30.14 33.90 -4.71
N THR A 9 -29.66 34.71 -3.77
CA THR A 9 -29.56 34.31 -2.36
C THR A 9 -29.56 35.50 -1.42
N SER A 10 -30.13 35.31 -0.23
CA SER A 10 -30.12 36.28 0.87
C SER A 10 -28.84 36.24 1.71
N SER A 11 -28.03 35.18 1.60
CA SER A 11 -26.81 34.98 2.38
C SER A 11 -25.64 35.80 1.83
N GLU A 12 -25.06 36.70 2.64
CA GLU A 12 -23.91 37.51 2.19
C GLU A 12 -22.66 36.64 1.93
N GLN A 13 -22.51 35.53 2.67
CA GLN A 13 -21.45 34.56 2.42
C GLN A 13 -21.62 33.88 1.06
N ASN A 14 -22.84 33.41 0.75
CA ASN A 14 -23.13 32.81 -0.55
C ASN A 14 -22.93 33.84 -1.68
N LYS A 15 -23.34 35.11 -1.49
CA LYS A 15 -23.08 36.18 -2.46
C LYS A 15 -21.58 36.38 -2.71
N GLN A 16 -20.73 36.33 -1.68
CA GLN A 16 -19.28 36.44 -1.87
C GLN A 16 -18.72 35.30 -2.73
N ILE A 17 -19.16 34.05 -2.48
CA ILE A 17 -18.78 32.88 -3.26
C ILE A 17 -19.27 33.02 -4.72
N LEU A 18 -20.54 33.40 -4.91
CA LEU A 18 -21.14 33.60 -6.23
C LEU A 18 -20.47 34.76 -7.01
N ARG A 19 -20.05 35.85 -6.36
CA ARG A 19 -19.26 36.92 -7.00
C ARG A 19 -17.96 36.36 -7.56
N ARG A 20 -17.21 35.61 -6.75
CA ARG A 20 -15.94 34.99 -7.16
C ARG A 20 -16.11 34.01 -8.31
N LEU A 21 -17.12 33.15 -8.24
CA LEU A 21 -17.46 32.21 -9.31
C LEU A 21 -17.86 32.93 -10.60
N ARG A 22 -18.74 33.93 -10.51
CA ARG A 22 -19.22 34.72 -11.66
C ARG A 22 -18.06 35.42 -12.38
N ASP A 23 -17.15 35.98 -11.60
CA ASP A 23 -16.00 36.75 -12.11
C ASP A 23 -14.79 35.83 -12.43
N ASP A 24 -14.91 34.52 -12.14
CA ASP A 24 -13.84 33.50 -12.20
C ASP A 24 -12.54 33.95 -11.50
N ASP A 25 -12.68 34.71 -10.41
CA ASP A 25 -11.60 35.18 -9.53
C ASP A 25 -11.66 34.47 -8.17
N LEU A 26 -11.29 33.20 -8.20
CA LEU A 26 -11.44 32.28 -7.08
C LEU A 26 -10.47 32.57 -5.93
N GLY A 27 -9.27 33.08 -6.20
CA GLY A 27 -8.26 33.31 -5.17
C GLY A 27 -7.89 32.00 -4.44
N TRP A 28 -8.35 31.86 -3.19
CA TRP A 28 -8.20 30.64 -2.38
C TRP A 28 -9.29 29.58 -2.61
N LEU A 29 -10.34 29.92 -3.37
CA LEU A 29 -11.55 29.11 -3.56
C LEU A 29 -11.42 28.14 -4.75
N ASP A 30 -10.49 27.21 -4.71
CA ASP A 30 -10.36 26.17 -5.75
C ASP A 30 -11.43 25.06 -5.64
N ARG A 31 -12.13 25.00 -4.49
CA ARG A 31 -13.16 24.00 -4.17
C ARG A 31 -14.39 24.64 -3.53
N ILE A 32 -15.56 24.09 -3.84
CA ILE A 32 -16.84 24.53 -3.27
C ILE A 32 -17.55 23.33 -2.65
N ALA A 33 -18.05 23.53 -1.42
CA ALA A 33 -18.90 22.57 -0.73
C ALA A 33 -20.32 23.12 -0.65
N LEU A 34 -21.31 22.30 -1.01
CA LEU A 34 -22.74 22.61 -0.93
C LEU A 34 -23.33 21.86 0.25
N GLY A 35 -23.88 22.59 1.20
CA GLY A 35 -24.56 22.00 2.34
C GLY A 35 -25.82 22.79 2.69
N ARG A 36 -26.79 22.11 3.28
CA ARG A 36 -28.00 22.70 3.82
C ARG A 36 -27.69 23.70 4.94
N GLU A 37 -28.42 24.81 4.99
CA GLU A 37 -28.33 25.73 6.12
C GLU A 37 -28.77 25.08 7.43
N GLY A 38 -28.10 25.44 8.53
CA GLY A 38 -28.42 24.94 9.88
C GLY A 38 -27.76 23.61 10.24
N GLN A 39 -27.20 22.89 9.27
CA GLN A 39 -26.40 21.70 9.48
C GLN A 39 -24.95 22.04 9.85
N PHE A 40 -24.34 21.17 10.64
CA PHE A 40 -22.94 21.26 11.03
C PHE A 40 -22.12 20.28 10.18
N TYR A 41 -21.09 20.79 9.50
CA TYR A 41 -20.22 20.02 8.64
C TYR A 41 -18.80 20.10 9.21
N LEU A 42 -18.25 18.96 9.63
CA LEU A 42 -16.85 18.83 10.02
C LEU A 42 -16.00 18.68 8.75
N GLY A 43 -14.76 19.17 8.79
CA GLY A 43 -13.77 18.84 7.75
C GLY A 43 -13.87 19.61 6.42
N VAL A 44 -14.73 20.65 6.31
CA VAL A 44 -14.89 21.44 5.06
C VAL A 44 -13.62 22.25 4.69
N GLY A 45 -12.59 22.24 5.54
CA GLY A 45 -11.22 22.67 5.21
C GLY A 45 -11.11 24.03 4.53
N SER A 46 -10.36 24.08 3.43
CA SER A 46 -10.15 25.25 2.56
C SER A 46 -11.26 25.48 1.52
N SER A 47 -12.29 24.62 1.47
CA SER A 47 -13.41 24.76 0.54
C SER A 47 -14.32 25.92 0.97
N GLY A 48 -14.83 26.68 0.00
CA GLY A 48 -15.88 27.64 0.31
C GLY A 48 -17.21 26.94 0.50
N LEU A 49 -17.66 26.86 1.75
CA LEU A 49 -18.97 26.34 2.09
C LEU A 49 -20.06 27.31 1.64
N LEU A 50 -20.89 26.89 0.68
CA LEU A 50 -22.12 27.55 0.27
C LEU A 50 -23.29 26.86 0.98
N ARG A 51 -23.95 27.62 1.87
CA ARG A 51 -25.08 27.12 2.65
C ARG A 51 -26.37 27.34 1.89
N VAL A 52 -26.90 26.29 1.27
CA VAL A 52 -28.11 26.34 0.46
C VAL A 52 -29.33 26.50 1.35
N ARG A 53 -30.15 27.51 1.06
CA ARG A 53 -31.41 27.81 1.73
C ARG A 53 -32.60 27.45 0.85
N GLU A 54 -33.75 27.21 1.49
CA GLU A 54 -35.03 27.13 0.79
C GLU A 54 -35.32 28.47 0.07
N GLY A 55 -35.51 28.40 -1.24
CA GLY A 55 -35.74 29.56 -2.11
C GLY A 55 -34.47 30.16 -2.77
N ASP A 56 -33.27 29.65 -2.47
CA ASP A 56 -32.06 30.01 -3.24
C ASP A 56 -32.17 29.44 -4.68
N ASP A 57 -31.74 30.20 -5.70
CA ASP A 57 -31.76 29.72 -7.10
C ASP A 57 -30.48 28.95 -7.45
N LEU A 58 -30.52 27.63 -7.18
CA LEU A 58 -29.44 26.69 -7.50
C LEU A 58 -29.08 26.64 -8.99
N GLY A 59 -30.00 27.00 -9.89
CA GLY A 59 -29.73 27.01 -11.33
C GLY A 59 -28.61 27.98 -11.71
N TRP A 60 -28.56 29.16 -11.08
CA TRP A 60 -27.47 30.12 -11.31
C TRP A 60 -26.13 29.66 -10.76
N LEU A 61 -26.14 28.94 -9.63
CA LEU A 61 -24.93 28.33 -9.11
C LEU A 61 -24.36 27.32 -10.11
N GLY A 62 -25.19 26.42 -10.65
CA GLY A 62 -24.77 25.48 -11.69
C GLY A 62 -24.25 26.20 -12.93
N TYR A 63 -24.93 27.26 -13.36
CA TYR A 63 -24.48 28.10 -14.48
C TYR A 63 -23.09 28.70 -14.26
N PHE A 64 -22.79 29.22 -13.07
CA PHE A 64 -21.47 29.77 -12.77
C PHE A 64 -20.40 28.69 -12.65
N ILE A 65 -20.72 27.55 -12.02
CA ILE A 65 -19.83 26.38 -11.96
C ILE A 65 -19.44 25.93 -13.36
N GLY A 66 -20.43 25.75 -14.25
CA GLY A 66 -20.20 25.31 -15.63
C GLY A 66 -19.40 26.28 -16.50
N ARG A 67 -19.25 27.55 -16.08
CA ARG A 67 -18.44 28.55 -16.78
C ARG A 67 -17.05 28.74 -16.21
N SER A 68 -16.81 28.28 -14.98
CA SER A 68 -15.51 28.45 -14.35
C SER A 68 -14.46 27.57 -15.03
N VAL A 69 -13.30 28.15 -15.32
CA VAL A 69 -12.14 27.40 -15.84
C VAL A 69 -11.08 27.16 -14.75
N LYS A 70 -11.33 27.64 -13.54
CA LYS A 70 -10.41 27.54 -12.39
C LYS A 70 -10.94 26.68 -11.25
N LEU A 71 -12.24 26.41 -11.20
CA LEU A 71 -12.82 25.58 -10.13
C LEU A 71 -12.40 24.12 -10.32
N GLN A 72 -11.71 23.56 -9.33
CA GLN A 72 -11.14 22.22 -9.41
C GLN A 72 -11.94 21.18 -8.62
N GLY A 73 -12.70 21.59 -7.59
CA GLY A 73 -13.47 20.66 -6.76
C GLY A 73 -14.90 21.07 -6.49
N LEU A 74 -15.78 20.08 -6.46
CA LEU A 74 -17.17 20.21 -6.04
C LEU A 74 -17.49 19.14 -4.99
N GLU A 75 -18.00 19.59 -3.85
CA GLU A 75 -18.46 18.72 -2.77
C GLU A 75 -19.95 18.96 -2.52
N ILE A 76 -20.73 17.89 -2.49
CA ILE A 76 -22.17 17.87 -2.23
C ILE A 76 -22.37 17.12 -0.92
N LEU A 77 -22.68 17.86 0.15
CA LEU A 77 -22.82 17.34 1.50
C LEU A 77 -24.28 17.02 1.84
N ASP A 78 -25.19 17.91 1.45
CA ASP A 78 -26.63 17.82 1.71
C ASP A 78 -27.32 18.89 0.88
N LEU A 79 -28.25 18.48 0.02
CA LEU A 79 -29.10 19.37 -0.75
C LEU A 79 -30.52 19.33 -0.18
N PRO A 80 -31.24 20.46 -0.13
CA PRO A 80 -32.59 20.47 0.42
C PRO A 80 -33.55 19.66 -0.47
N GLU A 81 -34.27 18.71 0.15
CA GLU A 81 -35.40 18.02 -0.49
C GLU A 81 -36.55 19.02 -0.70
N HIS A 82 -36.90 19.32 -1.94
CA HIS A 82 -38.00 20.25 -2.26
C HIS A 82 -39.08 19.57 -3.10
N GLU A 83 -40.32 19.59 -2.62
CA GLU A 83 -41.50 19.45 -3.48
C GLU A 83 -41.55 20.64 -4.46
N GLY A 84 -41.22 20.41 -5.74
CA GLY A 84 -41.22 21.43 -6.79
C GLY A 84 -39.85 22.02 -7.16
N GLY A 85 -38.76 21.59 -6.50
CA GLY A 85 -37.37 22.03 -6.77
C GLY A 85 -36.65 21.26 -7.88
N GLU A 86 -37.28 20.24 -8.48
CA GLU A 86 -36.66 19.39 -9.51
C GLU A 86 -36.11 20.18 -10.71
N GLN A 87 -36.80 21.23 -11.16
CA GLN A 87 -36.34 22.07 -12.27
C GLN A 87 -35.07 22.84 -11.93
N GLN A 88 -34.97 23.36 -10.70
CA GLN A 88 -33.77 24.07 -10.24
C GLN A 88 -32.60 23.10 -10.07
N MET A 89 -32.86 21.90 -9.57
CA MET A 89 -31.84 20.86 -9.45
C MET A 89 -31.34 20.41 -10.83
N HIS A 90 -32.22 20.21 -11.80
CA HIS A 90 -31.82 19.94 -13.17
C HIS A 90 -31.00 21.07 -13.78
N ALA A 91 -31.42 22.32 -13.62
CA ALA A 91 -30.67 23.47 -14.11
C ALA A 91 -29.27 23.55 -13.46
N PHE A 92 -29.19 23.23 -12.17
CA PHE A 92 -27.93 23.11 -11.46
C PHE A 92 -27.03 22.04 -12.07
N LEU A 93 -27.53 20.80 -12.20
CA LEU A 93 -26.78 19.66 -12.74
C LEU A 93 -26.39 19.85 -14.21
N ASP A 94 -27.27 20.43 -15.03
CA ASP A 94 -26.98 20.80 -16.42
C ASP A 94 -25.86 21.84 -16.51
N GLY A 95 -25.75 22.72 -15.51
CA GLY A 95 -24.66 23.65 -15.35
C GLY A 95 -23.36 22.96 -14.95
N VAL A 96 -23.40 22.12 -13.91
CA VAL A 96 -22.25 21.33 -13.43
C VAL A 96 -21.67 20.45 -14.54
N ALA A 97 -22.52 19.77 -15.31
CA ALA A 97 -22.14 18.89 -16.41
C ALA A 97 -21.35 19.60 -17.53
N ARG A 98 -21.42 20.94 -17.62
CA ARG A 98 -20.67 21.73 -18.60
C ARG A 98 -19.26 22.07 -18.14
N SER A 99 -18.95 21.87 -16.86
CA SER A 99 -17.62 22.17 -16.32
C SER A 99 -16.55 21.32 -17.02
N GLN A 100 -15.45 21.99 -17.39
CA GLN A 100 -14.28 21.36 -18.00
C GLN A 100 -13.02 21.56 -17.15
N SER A 101 -13.18 21.99 -15.89
CA SER A 101 -12.09 22.33 -14.97
C SER A 101 -12.11 21.49 -13.69
N ILE A 102 -13.27 20.98 -13.28
CA ILE A 102 -13.41 20.17 -12.07
C ILE A 102 -12.73 18.82 -12.27
N GLN A 103 -11.85 18.49 -11.31
CA GLN A 103 -11.08 17.26 -11.23
C GLN A 103 -11.53 16.37 -10.08
N ARG A 104 -12.09 16.95 -9.01
CA ARG A 104 -12.56 16.22 -7.82
C ARG A 104 -14.05 16.47 -7.58
N VAL A 105 -14.81 15.39 -7.47
CA VAL A 105 -16.20 15.44 -7.02
C VAL A 105 -16.39 14.56 -5.80
N GLN A 106 -17.03 15.11 -4.77
CA GLN A 106 -17.42 14.39 -3.57
C GLN A 106 -18.92 14.53 -3.33
N VAL A 107 -19.60 13.42 -3.10
CA VAL A 107 -21.04 13.35 -2.85
C VAL A 107 -21.24 12.48 -1.62
N ASN A 108 -21.60 13.09 -0.51
CA ASN A 108 -21.79 12.43 0.79
C ASN A 108 -23.21 12.68 1.29
N GLU A 109 -24.20 12.23 0.52
CA GLU A 109 -25.60 12.51 0.80
C GLU A 109 -26.41 11.21 0.72
N GLN A 110 -27.45 11.03 1.54
CA GLN A 110 -28.39 9.93 1.31
C GLN A 110 -29.34 10.31 0.18
N LEU A 111 -28.80 10.33 -1.05
CA LEU A 111 -29.57 10.68 -2.23
C LEU A 111 -30.65 9.64 -2.50
N GLY A 112 -31.86 10.11 -2.80
CA GLY A 112 -32.85 9.25 -3.45
C GLY A 112 -32.36 8.79 -4.82
N GLU A 113 -32.80 7.61 -5.28
CA GLU A 113 -32.42 6.97 -6.55
C GLU A 113 -32.42 7.94 -7.75
N TYR A 114 -33.46 8.79 -7.82
CA TYR A 114 -33.61 9.77 -8.88
C TYR A 114 -32.47 10.80 -8.93
N LEU A 115 -32.16 11.42 -7.79
CA LEU A 115 -31.13 12.45 -7.72
C LEU A 115 -29.74 11.83 -7.91
N SER A 116 -29.55 10.62 -7.38
CA SER A 116 -28.32 9.84 -7.56
C SER A 116 -28.00 9.63 -9.04
N THR A 117 -28.96 9.09 -9.81
CA THR A 117 -28.77 8.87 -11.25
C THR A 117 -28.62 10.18 -12.05
N ALA A 118 -29.29 11.26 -11.64
CA ALA A 118 -29.16 12.56 -12.28
C ALA A 118 -27.75 13.16 -12.09
N ILE A 119 -27.18 13.05 -10.88
CA ILE A 119 -25.82 13.49 -10.58
C ILE A 119 -24.82 12.69 -11.42
N LEU A 120 -24.89 11.36 -11.40
CA LEU A 120 -23.99 10.52 -12.19
C LEU A 120 -23.99 10.92 -13.67
N ARG A 121 -25.18 11.12 -14.27
CA ARG A 121 -25.29 11.59 -15.66
C ARG A 121 -24.62 12.94 -15.90
N ALA A 122 -24.69 13.86 -14.94
CA ALA A 122 -23.98 15.13 -15.03
C ALA A 122 -22.46 14.93 -15.01
N LEU A 123 -21.96 14.03 -14.16
CA LEU A 123 -20.53 13.68 -14.07
C LEU A 123 -20.00 13.06 -15.37
N GLY A 124 -20.84 12.33 -16.09
CA GLY A 124 -20.51 11.70 -17.37
C GLY A 124 -19.92 12.62 -18.44
N ASN A 125 -20.21 13.93 -18.38
CA ASN A 125 -19.71 14.92 -19.34
C ASN A 125 -18.42 15.63 -18.87
N MET A 126 -17.93 15.33 -17.68
CA MET A 126 -16.80 16.02 -17.06
C MET A 126 -15.48 15.36 -17.46
N THR A 127 -14.85 15.89 -18.51
CA THR A 127 -13.69 15.24 -19.14
C THR A 127 -12.39 15.29 -18.33
N GLN A 128 -12.33 16.20 -17.35
CA GLN A 128 -11.18 16.36 -16.46
C GLN A 128 -11.38 15.68 -15.10
N LEU A 129 -12.49 14.95 -14.89
CA LEU A 129 -12.74 14.27 -13.63
C LEU A 129 -11.67 13.18 -13.41
N GLU A 130 -10.91 13.33 -12.32
CA GLU A 130 -9.84 12.42 -11.90
C GLU A 130 -10.20 11.70 -10.59
N GLU A 131 -11.02 12.31 -9.75
CA GLU A 131 -11.37 11.77 -8.43
C GLU A 131 -12.87 11.87 -8.18
N LEU A 132 -13.49 10.73 -7.86
CA LEU A 132 -14.91 10.61 -7.54
C LEU A 132 -15.08 9.89 -6.21
N PHE A 133 -15.61 10.61 -5.23
CA PHE A 133 -16.04 10.09 -3.94
C PHE A 133 -17.56 10.14 -3.91
N TYR A 134 -18.21 8.98 -3.94
CA TYR A 134 -19.66 8.87 -3.97
C TYR A 134 -20.06 7.93 -2.86
N ASN A 135 -20.24 8.45 -1.65
CA ASN A 135 -20.36 7.64 -0.44
C ASN A 135 -21.75 7.80 0.19
N ARG A 136 -22.37 6.69 0.59
CA ARG A 136 -23.66 6.62 1.30
C ARG A 136 -24.86 7.16 0.52
N ASN A 137 -24.83 7.05 -0.82
CA ASN A 137 -25.85 7.53 -1.74
C ASN A 137 -26.78 6.43 -2.27
N ASN A 138 -26.70 5.21 -1.73
CA ASN A 138 -27.48 4.04 -2.17
C ASN A 138 -27.46 3.89 -3.70
N LEU A 139 -26.25 3.83 -4.26
CA LEU A 139 -26.03 3.70 -5.69
C LEU A 139 -26.77 2.50 -6.30
N ASP A 140 -26.84 1.39 -5.57
CA ASP A 140 -27.46 0.12 -5.99
C ASP A 140 -27.01 -0.39 -7.37
N SER A 141 -27.63 -1.48 -7.86
CA SER A 141 -27.26 -2.08 -9.14
C SER A 141 -27.68 -1.22 -10.35
N ASN A 142 -28.75 -0.43 -10.26
CA ASN A 142 -29.19 0.48 -11.32
C ASN A 142 -28.25 1.67 -11.43
N GLY A 143 -27.89 2.31 -10.31
CA GLY A 143 -26.92 3.40 -10.33
C GLY A 143 -25.54 2.93 -10.75
N CYS A 144 -25.13 1.71 -10.37
CA CYS A 144 -23.91 1.08 -10.87
C CYS A 144 -23.94 0.86 -12.38
N SER A 145 -25.08 0.49 -12.95
CA SER A 145 -25.25 0.38 -14.40
C SER A 145 -25.07 1.74 -15.09
N VAL A 146 -25.67 2.80 -14.51
CA VAL A 146 -25.45 4.17 -15.01
C VAL A 146 -23.97 4.54 -14.93
N LEU A 147 -23.34 4.40 -13.76
CA LEU A 147 -21.92 4.72 -13.58
C LEU A 147 -21.03 3.89 -14.52
N GLY A 148 -21.26 2.59 -14.65
CA GLY A 148 -20.53 1.70 -15.55
C GLY A 148 -20.57 2.18 -17.01
N THR A 149 -21.76 2.53 -17.51
CA THR A 149 -21.91 3.08 -18.89
C THR A 149 -21.20 4.41 -19.08
N LEU A 150 -21.14 5.24 -18.03
CA LEU A 150 -20.45 6.53 -18.08
C LEU A 150 -18.94 6.35 -18.12
N LEU A 151 -18.38 5.45 -17.31
CA LEU A 151 -16.97 5.10 -17.33
C LEU A 151 -16.57 4.46 -18.68
N GLU A 152 -17.44 3.65 -19.25
CA GLU A 152 -17.23 3.01 -20.57
C GLU A 152 -17.20 4.01 -21.73
N SER A 153 -17.85 5.18 -21.58
CA SER A 153 -17.79 6.24 -22.60
C SER A 153 -16.37 6.80 -22.82
N GLY A 154 -15.46 6.58 -21.87
CA GLY A 154 -14.08 7.09 -21.92
C GLY A 154 -13.96 8.61 -21.76
N ALA A 155 -15.04 9.28 -21.34
CA ALA A 155 -15.07 10.72 -21.21
C ALA A 155 -14.17 11.21 -20.06
N CYS A 156 -14.09 10.47 -18.95
CA CYS A 156 -13.30 10.81 -17.77
C CYS A 156 -12.00 10.00 -17.68
N LYS A 157 -11.02 10.53 -16.95
CA LYS A 157 -9.72 9.90 -16.70
C LYS A 157 -9.54 9.62 -15.22
N LEU A 158 -10.48 8.85 -14.68
CA LEU A 158 -10.57 8.62 -13.26
C LEU A 158 -9.33 7.88 -12.74
N LYS A 159 -8.73 8.44 -11.71
CA LYS A 159 -7.60 7.91 -10.94
C LYS A 159 -8.08 7.36 -9.60
N GLU A 160 -9.09 7.98 -9.00
CA GLU A 160 -9.63 7.56 -7.70
C GLU A 160 -11.15 7.41 -7.77
N LEU A 161 -11.64 6.24 -7.35
CA LEU A 161 -13.06 5.94 -7.24
C LEU A 161 -13.35 5.36 -5.85
N TRP A 162 -14.16 6.06 -5.07
CA TRP A 162 -14.62 5.61 -3.76
C TRP A 162 -16.13 5.54 -3.75
N LEU A 163 -16.67 4.33 -3.52
CA LEU A 163 -18.10 4.04 -3.43
C LEU A 163 -18.39 3.42 -2.07
N TYR A 164 -18.23 4.16 -0.97
CA TYR A 164 -18.44 3.61 0.38
C TYR A 164 -19.93 3.46 0.70
N ASN A 165 -20.35 2.28 1.18
CA ASN A 165 -21.69 2.02 1.71
C ASN A 165 -22.83 2.44 0.78
N ASP A 166 -22.79 1.95 -0.45
CA ASP A 166 -23.67 2.32 -1.56
C ASP A 166 -24.62 1.19 -1.99
N ASN A 167 -24.67 0.10 -1.23
CA ASN A 167 -25.56 -1.05 -1.47
C ASN A 167 -25.39 -1.67 -2.89
N ILE A 168 -24.15 -1.74 -3.37
CA ILE A 168 -23.82 -2.18 -4.74
C ILE A 168 -24.17 -3.66 -4.96
N GLY A 169 -23.80 -4.54 -4.03
CA GLY A 169 -23.97 -6.00 -4.14
C GLY A 169 -23.28 -6.63 -5.36
N ASP A 170 -23.50 -7.92 -5.57
CA ASP A 170 -22.88 -8.68 -6.68
C ASP A 170 -23.30 -8.16 -8.06
N ASP A 171 -24.59 -7.87 -8.24
CA ASP A 171 -25.14 -7.36 -9.51
C ASP A 171 -24.60 -5.97 -9.85
N GLY A 172 -24.41 -5.10 -8.85
CA GLY A 172 -23.84 -3.78 -9.07
C GLY A 172 -22.37 -3.83 -9.47
N VAL A 173 -21.58 -4.71 -8.85
CA VAL A 173 -20.18 -4.94 -9.27
C VAL A 173 -20.12 -5.46 -10.70
N ALA A 174 -20.99 -6.41 -11.06
CA ALA A 174 -21.08 -6.91 -12.43
C ALA A 174 -21.43 -5.80 -13.44
N ALA A 175 -22.29 -4.85 -13.05
CA ALA A 175 -22.64 -3.69 -13.86
C ALA A 175 -21.48 -2.67 -13.99
N LEU A 176 -20.62 -2.54 -12.98
CA LEU A 176 -19.43 -1.67 -13.02
C LEU A 176 -18.28 -2.26 -13.85
N ALA A 177 -18.26 -3.57 -14.06
CA ALA A 177 -17.10 -4.28 -14.60
C ALA A 177 -16.61 -3.77 -15.97
N SER A 178 -17.50 -3.41 -16.91
CA SER A 178 -17.07 -2.84 -18.21
C SER A 178 -16.47 -1.45 -18.06
N GLY A 179 -17.09 -0.62 -17.20
CA GLY A 179 -16.60 0.71 -16.86
C GLY A 179 -15.21 0.69 -16.23
N LEU A 180 -14.99 -0.19 -15.24
CA LEU A 180 -13.68 -0.35 -14.59
C LEU A 180 -12.58 -0.76 -15.59
N ARG A 181 -12.88 -1.69 -16.51
CA ARG A 181 -11.93 -2.07 -17.58
C ARG A 181 -11.58 -0.91 -18.51
N SER A 182 -12.51 0.01 -18.77
CA SER A 182 -12.30 1.18 -19.61
C SER A 182 -11.32 2.18 -18.96
N ILE A 183 -11.44 2.40 -17.65
CA ILE A 183 -10.58 3.34 -16.90
C ILE A 183 -9.32 2.70 -16.32
N ALA A 184 -9.13 1.40 -16.53
CA ALA A 184 -8.02 0.61 -16.00
C ALA A 184 -6.61 1.23 -16.18
N PRO A 185 -6.28 1.93 -17.30
CA PRO A 185 -4.96 2.55 -17.45
C PRO A 185 -4.70 3.76 -16.54
N SER A 186 -5.74 4.43 -16.05
CA SER A 186 -5.63 5.62 -15.20
C SER A 186 -5.94 5.35 -13.73
N LEU A 187 -6.71 4.30 -13.43
CA LEU A 187 -7.18 4.01 -12.09
C LEU A 187 -6.02 3.60 -11.15
N LYS A 188 -5.88 4.35 -10.06
CA LYS A 188 -4.88 4.17 -8.99
C LYS A 188 -5.51 3.69 -7.69
N THR A 189 -6.72 4.15 -7.40
CA THR A 189 -7.41 3.85 -6.13
C THR A 189 -8.83 3.42 -6.42
N LEU A 190 -9.23 2.27 -5.85
CA LEU A 190 -10.60 1.77 -5.88
C LEU A 190 -11.05 1.38 -4.48
N GLY A 191 -12.08 2.06 -3.98
CA GLY A 191 -12.76 1.71 -2.73
C GLY A 191 -14.19 1.27 -2.99
N LEU A 192 -14.51 0.05 -2.55
CA LEU A 192 -15.83 -0.56 -2.60
C LEU A 192 -16.26 -1.09 -1.23
N SER A 193 -15.80 -0.44 -0.17
CA SER A 193 -16.07 -0.86 1.20
C SER A 193 -17.56 -0.77 1.59
N TRP A 194 -18.03 -1.70 2.41
CA TRP A 194 -19.37 -1.76 2.98
C TRP A 194 -20.50 -1.87 1.94
N ASN A 195 -20.30 -2.66 0.87
CA ASN A 195 -21.23 -2.72 -0.26
C ASN A 195 -22.00 -4.04 -0.39
N SER A 196 -21.95 -4.91 0.61
CA SER A 196 -22.59 -6.23 0.58
C SER A 196 -22.14 -7.07 -0.63
N ILE A 197 -20.88 -6.96 -1.04
CA ILE A 197 -20.28 -7.76 -2.11
C ILE A 197 -20.00 -9.17 -1.55
N GLY A 198 -20.50 -10.19 -2.23
CA GLY A 198 -20.28 -11.60 -1.92
C GLY A 198 -19.32 -12.27 -2.90
N ASN A 199 -19.42 -13.61 -3.01
CA ASN A 199 -18.51 -14.42 -3.83
C ASN A 199 -18.57 -14.09 -5.33
N ASP A 200 -19.78 -13.95 -5.88
CA ASP A 200 -19.96 -13.75 -7.31
C ASP A 200 -19.54 -12.34 -7.71
N GLY A 201 -19.82 -11.36 -6.84
CA GLY A 201 -19.34 -9.99 -6.98
C GLY A 201 -17.82 -9.90 -6.90
N LEU A 202 -17.19 -10.55 -5.91
CA LEU A 202 -15.72 -10.56 -5.82
C LEU A 202 -15.08 -11.18 -7.06
N SER A 203 -15.65 -12.27 -7.58
CA SER A 203 -15.16 -12.90 -8.81
C SER A 203 -15.32 -11.99 -10.04
N ALA A 204 -16.46 -11.30 -10.15
CA ALA A 204 -16.70 -10.32 -11.22
C ALA A 204 -15.77 -9.11 -11.11
N LEU A 205 -15.49 -8.64 -9.89
CA LEU A 205 -14.55 -7.55 -9.63
C LEU A 205 -13.15 -7.92 -10.09
N VAL A 206 -12.63 -9.08 -9.65
CA VAL A 206 -11.29 -9.53 -10.01
C VAL A 206 -11.13 -9.64 -11.53
N ALA A 207 -12.14 -10.19 -12.22
CA ALA A 207 -12.16 -10.24 -13.69
C ALA A 207 -12.15 -8.84 -14.35
N ALA A 208 -12.73 -7.84 -13.70
CA ALA A 208 -12.64 -6.45 -14.16
C ALA A 208 -11.25 -5.84 -13.90
N LEU A 209 -10.60 -6.22 -12.78
CA LEU A 209 -9.30 -5.72 -12.36
C LEU A 209 -8.11 -6.31 -13.12
N GLU A 210 -8.27 -7.40 -13.88
CA GLU A 210 -7.20 -8.00 -14.70
C GLU A 210 -6.49 -6.99 -15.62
N SER A 211 -7.20 -5.96 -16.07
CA SER A 211 -6.64 -4.88 -16.90
C SER A 211 -6.06 -3.71 -16.10
N CYS A 212 -6.39 -3.60 -14.80
CA CYS A 212 -6.02 -2.52 -13.89
C CYS A 212 -4.61 -2.71 -13.33
N THR A 213 -3.61 -2.82 -14.21
CA THR A 213 -2.21 -3.06 -13.83
C THR A 213 -1.54 -1.91 -13.07
N GLY A 214 -2.16 -0.71 -13.10
CA GLY A 214 -1.67 0.47 -12.42
C GLY A 214 -2.26 0.73 -11.03
N LEU A 215 -3.14 -0.16 -10.53
CA LEU A 215 -3.83 0.02 -9.26
C LEU A 215 -2.84 -0.06 -8.08
N GLU A 216 -2.94 0.91 -7.18
CA GLU A 216 -2.06 1.09 -6.03
C GLU A 216 -2.82 0.85 -4.71
N ILE A 217 -4.11 1.16 -4.66
CA ILE A 217 -4.95 0.99 -3.45
C ILE A 217 -6.24 0.27 -3.84
N LEU A 218 -6.55 -0.81 -3.12
CA LEU A 218 -7.81 -1.53 -3.21
C LEU A 218 -8.41 -1.70 -1.81
N ASP A 219 -9.55 -1.05 -1.58
CA ASP A 219 -10.31 -1.18 -0.33
C ASP A 219 -11.62 -1.94 -0.56
N LEU A 220 -11.72 -3.13 0.04
CA LEU A 220 -12.88 -4.02 0.02
C LEU A 220 -13.47 -4.24 1.42
N SER A 221 -13.11 -3.42 2.40
CA SER A 221 -13.51 -3.58 3.80
C SER A 221 -15.03 -3.68 3.99
N GLY A 222 -15.52 -4.46 4.95
CA GLY A 222 -16.94 -4.53 5.28
C GLY A 222 -17.81 -5.27 4.26
N ASN A 223 -17.21 -6.11 3.41
CA ASN A 223 -17.92 -7.00 2.47
C ASN A 223 -17.79 -8.45 2.92
N ASP A 224 -18.86 -9.24 2.86
CA ASP A 224 -18.89 -10.60 3.41
C ASP A 224 -18.27 -11.62 2.43
N PHE A 225 -17.05 -12.06 2.75
CA PHE A 225 -16.30 -13.06 2.00
C PHE A 225 -16.21 -14.42 2.71
N SER A 226 -17.08 -14.68 3.71
CA SER A 226 -17.07 -15.92 4.50
C SER A 226 -17.25 -17.20 3.68
N LEU A 227 -17.92 -17.11 2.53
CA LEU A 227 -18.14 -18.21 1.58
C LEU A 227 -17.41 -18.01 0.24
N ALA A 228 -16.50 -17.04 0.16
CA ALA A 228 -15.89 -16.59 -1.09
C ALA A 228 -14.49 -17.19 -1.37
N THR A 229 -14.23 -18.44 -0.97
CA THR A 229 -12.91 -19.08 -1.15
C THR A 229 -12.42 -19.02 -2.61
N ALA A 230 -13.32 -19.19 -3.58
CA ALA A 230 -13.00 -19.10 -5.02
C ALA A 230 -12.69 -17.66 -5.46
N GLY A 231 -13.47 -16.69 -4.98
CA GLY A 231 -13.21 -15.26 -5.21
C GLY A 231 -11.88 -14.81 -4.60
N LEU A 232 -11.59 -15.22 -3.37
CA LEU A 232 -10.31 -14.96 -2.68
C LEU A 232 -9.12 -15.62 -3.38
N GLY A 233 -9.30 -16.84 -3.91
CA GLY A 233 -8.29 -17.49 -4.75
C GLY A 233 -8.02 -16.70 -6.04
N SER A 234 -9.07 -16.21 -6.69
CA SER A 234 -8.94 -15.37 -7.89
C SER A 234 -8.25 -14.04 -7.56
N LEU A 235 -8.58 -13.41 -6.43
CA LEU A 235 -7.90 -12.21 -5.95
C LEU A 235 -6.41 -12.48 -5.70
N SER A 236 -6.09 -13.62 -5.07
CA SER A 236 -4.71 -14.07 -4.83
C SER A 236 -3.93 -14.26 -6.14
N ASP A 237 -4.54 -14.87 -7.14
CA ASP A 237 -3.94 -15.06 -8.47
C ASP A 237 -3.72 -13.74 -9.20
N TRP A 238 -4.69 -12.83 -9.12
CA TRP A 238 -4.58 -11.49 -9.67
C TRP A 238 -3.42 -10.71 -9.05
N LEU A 239 -3.32 -10.70 -7.71
CA LEU A 239 -2.22 -10.06 -6.97
C LEU A 239 -0.85 -10.57 -7.42
N GLN A 240 -0.74 -11.85 -7.76
CA GLN A 240 0.51 -12.48 -8.21
C GLN A 240 0.96 -12.10 -9.62
N THR A 241 0.19 -11.29 -10.35
CA THR A 241 0.58 -10.85 -11.68
C THR A 241 1.77 -9.88 -11.61
N ALA A 242 2.86 -10.20 -12.32
CA ALA A 242 4.18 -9.56 -12.18
C ALA A 242 4.26 -8.04 -12.50
N VAL A 243 3.16 -7.43 -12.95
CA VAL A 243 3.07 -6.00 -13.29
C VAL A 243 2.45 -5.18 -12.15
N LEU A 244 1.74 -5.82 -11.21
CA LEU A 244 1.09 -5.14 -10.09
C LEU A 244 2.12 -4.70 -9.04
N ASN A 245 1.97 -3.46 -8.58
CA ASN A 245 2.64 -2.90 -7.41
C ASN A 245 1.56 -2.31 -6.50
N LEU A 246 0.72 -3.19 -5.94
CA LEU A 246 -0.30 -2.75 -5.01
C LEU A 246 0.40 -2.25 -3.73
N ASN A 247 0.15 -1.01 -3.36
CA ASN A 247 0.66 -0.44 -2.12
C ASN A 247 -0.23 -0.87 -0.95
N GLU A 248 -1.54 -0.86 -1.13
CA GLU A 248 -2.49 -1.13 -0.05
C GLU A 248 -3.64 -2.05 -0.50
N LEU A 249 -3.90 -3.08 0.30
CA LEU A 249 -5.06 -3.94 0.22
C LEU A 249 -5.77 -3.94 1.57
N SER A 250 -6.98 -3.39 1.62
CA SER A 250 -7.82 -3.46 2.81
C SER A 250 -8.95 -4.47 2.64
N LEU A 251 -8.99 -5.44 3.55
CA LEU A 251 -9.99 -6.50 3.69
C LEU A 251 -10.52 -6.51 5.14
N ARG A 252 -10.61 -5.33 5.76
CA ARG A 252 -11.08 -5.18 7.15
C ARG A 252 -12.55 -5.59 7.27
N TYR A 253 -12.94 -6.31 8.32
CA TYR A 253 -14.31 -6.80 8.54
C TYR A 253 -14.91 -7.52 7.31
N CYS A 254 -14.14 -8.41 6.69
CA CYS A 254 -14.58 -9.15 5.50
C CYS A 254 -15.09 -10.57 5.80
N ALA A 255 -15.25 -10.93 7.07
CA ALA A 255 -15.63 -12.28 7.51
C ALA A 255 -14.76 -13.41 6.90
N ILE A 256 -13.50 -13.12 6.58
CA ILE A 256 -12.54 -14.11 6.06
C ILE A 256 -12.30 -15.15 7.16
N ASN A 257 -12.31 -16.43 6.79
CA ASN A 257 -12.01 -17.55 7.69
C ASN A 257 -10.66 -18.22 7.35
N ASP A 258 -10.30 -19.27 8.09
CA ASP A 258 -9.06 -20.03 7.87
C ASP A 258 -8.88 -20.56 6.43
N GLU A 259 -9.96 -21.00 5.77
CA GLU A 259 -9.93 -21.50 4.39
C GLU A 259 -9.70 -20.35 3.39
N GLY A 260 -10.37 -19.21 3.60
CA GLY A 260 -10.12 -17.99 2.83
C GLY A 260 -8.69 -17.48 3.00
N MET A 261 -8.13 -17.57 4.21
CA MET A 261 -6.74 -17.19 4.46
C MET A 261 -5.75 -18.14 3.77
N GLN A 262 -6.06 -19.43 3.70
CA GLN A 262 -5.26 -20.41 2.97
C GLN A 262 -5.08 -20.03 1.49
N THR A 263 -6.14 -19.52 0.84
CA THR A 263 -6.09 -19.14 -0.58
C THR A 263 -5.46 -17.76 -0.80
N LEU A 264 -5.72 -16.81 0.10
CA LEU A 264 -5.29 -15.42 -0.04
C LEU A 264 -3.82 -15.16 0.32
N ALA A 265 -3.27 -15.87 1.31
CA ALA A 265 -2.00 -15.50 1.98
C ALA A 265 -0.83 -15.27 1.01
N GLY A 266 -0.66 -16.16 0.03
CA GLY A 266 0.45 -16.10 -0.91
C GLY A 266 0.40 -14.87 -1.81
N GLY A 267 -0.76 -14.52 -2.37
CA GLY A 267 -0.90 -13.33 -3.22
C GLY A 267 -0.77 -12.04 -2.43
N ALA A 268 -1.44 -11.96 -1.27
CA ALA A 268 -1.49 -10.75 -0.46
C ALA A 268 -0.12 -10.35 0.12
N THR A 269 0.67 -11.32 0.60
CA THR A 269 1.98 -11.02 1.24
C THR A 269 3.11 -10.77 0.24
N ASN A 270 3.04 -11.34 -0.97
CA ASN A 270 4.13 -11.25 -1.96
C ASN A 270 4.00 -10.04 -2.89
N HIS A 271 2.83 -9.41 -2.99
CA HIS A 271 2.55 -8.36 -3.98
C HIS A 271 1.84 -7.13 -3.43
N CYS A 272 1.60 -7.06 -2.12
CA CYS A 272 1.13 -5.88 -1.41
C CYS A 272 2.18 -5.39 -0.39
N LYS A 273 2.19 -4.08 -0.10
CA LYS A 273 3.05 -3.50 0.95
C LYS A 273 2.30 -3.29 2.27
N ASP A 274 1.03 -2.89 2.22
CA ASP A 274 0.16 -2.70 3.36
C ASP A 274 -1.06 -3.62 3.22
N LEU A 275 -1.21 -4.55 4.15
CA LEU A 275 -2.33 -5.49 4.19
C LEU A 275 -3.11 -5.26 5.48
N ASN A 276 -4.38 -4.87 5.33
CA ASN A 276 -5.29 -4.72 6.45
C ASN A 276 -6.31 -5.87 6.46
N LEU A 277 -6.20 -6.73 7.48
CA LEU A 277 -7.10 -7.86 7.74
C LEU A 277 -7.84 -7.70 9.08
N ALA A 278 -7.83 -6.49 9.66
CA ALA A 278 -8.45 -6.25 10.95
C ALA A 278 -9.94 -6.64 10.96
N GLY A 279 -10.47 -7.10 12.09
CA GLY A 279 -11.89 -7.45 12.22
C GLY A 279 -12.33 -8.74 11.51
N ASN A 280 -11.39 -9.57 11.04
CA ASN A 280 -11.70 -10.92 10.55
C ASN A 280 -11.53 -11.95 11.69
N ASP A 281 -12.44 -11.91 12.65
CA ASP A 281 -12.48 -12.75 13.86
C ASP A 281 -12.51 -14.27 13.60
N SER A 282 -12.95 -14.68 12.42
CA SER A 282 -13.04 -16.07 11.97
C SER A 282 -11.70 -16.66 11.48
N ILE A 283 -10.65 -15.84 11.42
CA ILE A 283 -9.26 -16.31 11.20
C ILE A 283 -8.68 -16.70 12.57
N THR A 284 -8.46 -18.00 12.75
CA THR A 284 -7.84 -18.55 13.96
C THR A 284 -6.33 -18.68 13.80
N ALA A 285 -5.64 -19.19 14.84
CA ALA A 285 -4.25 -19.59 14.74
C ALA A 285 -3.95 -20.54 13.56
N SER A 286 -4.93 -21.31 13.08
CA SER A 286 -4.77 -22.16 11.88
C SER A 286 -4.69 -21.34 10.60
N GLY A 287 -5.54 -20.34 10.42
CA GLY A 287 -5.49 -19.41 9.29
C GLY A 287 -4.21 -18.56 9.30
N LEU A 288 -3.82 -18.06 10.49
CA LEU A 288 -2.58 -17.29 10.66
C LEU A 288 -1.32 -18.09 10.27
N ARG A 289 -1.34 -19.44 10.29
CA ARG A 289 -0.20 -20.25 9.84
C ARG A 289 0.11 -20.04 8.35
N TYR A 290 -0.90 -19.77 7.53
CA TYR A 290 -0.68 -19.50 6.11
C TYR A 290 -0.04 -18.12 5.90
N LEU A 291 -0.44 -17.11 6.67
CA LEU A 291 0.25 -15.81 6.70
C LEU A 291 1.69 -15.97 7.19
N SER A 292 1.90 -16.63 8.32
CA SER A 292 3.22 -16.89 8.90
C SER A 292 4.18 -17.58 7.93
N THR A 293 3.70 -18.60 7.22
CA THR A 293 4.49 -19.29 6.18
C THR A 293 4.83 -18.36 5.02
N SER A 294 3.89 -17.49 4.63
CA SER A 294 4.10 -16.58 3.50
C SER A 294 5.02 -15.41 3.88
N LEU A 295 5.00 -14.95 5.14
CA LEU A 295 5.94 -13.94 5.66
C LEU A 295 7.40 -14.41 5.60
N GLN A 296 7.65 -15.71 5.80
CA GLN A 296 8.99 -16.31 5.69
C GLN A 296 9.45 -16.51 4.23
N SER A 297 8.60 -16.26 3.25
CA SER A 297 8.94 -16.38 1.84
C SER A 297 9.90 -15.25 1.43
N ASN A 298 10.93 -15.58 0.64
CA ASN A 298 11.80 -14.58 0.01
C ASN A 298 11.06 -13.67 -0.98
N SER A 299 9.84 -14.04 -1.37
CA SER A 299 8.98 -13.23 -2.23
C SER A 299 8.11 -12.23 -1.45
N CYS A 300 8.10 -12.29 -0.12
CA CYS A 300 7.31 -11.40 0.71
C CYS A 300 7.74 -9.94 0.45
N ARG A 301 6.77 -9.04 0.32
CA ARG A 301 6.98 -7.59 0.13
C ARG A 301 6.27 -6.76 1.19
N LEU A 302 5.57 -7.42 2.09
CA LEU A 302 4.74 -6.75 3.07
C LEU A 302 5.61 -5.95 4.03
N GLU A 303 5.29 -4.66 4.16
CA GLU A 303 5.92 -3.71 5.07
C GLU A 303 5.02 -3.43 6.28
N LYS A 304 3.68 -3.49 6.09
CA LYS A 304 2.68 -3.28 7.14
C LYS A 304 1.58 -4.34 7.09
N LEU A 305 1.24 -4.88 8.26
CA LEU A 305 0.18 -5.86 8.45
C LEU A 305 -0.70 -5.42 9.61
N CYS A 306 -1.99 -5.20 9.37
CA CYS A 306 -2.96 -4.87 10.42
C CYS A 306 -3.88 -6.05 10.70
N LEU A 307 -3.92 -6.49 11.96
CA LEU A 307 -4.70 -7.62 12.48
C LEU A 307 -5.54 -7.23 13.71
N GLY A 308 -5.78 -5.92 13.92
CA GLY A 308 -6.63 -5.42 15.02
C GLY A 308 -8.02 -6.03 15.00
N ALA A 309 -8.70 -6.05 16.15
CA ALA A 309 -10.05 -6.62 16.28
C ALA A 309 -10.18 -8.10 15.84
N MET A 310 -9.10 -8.88 15.93
CA MET A 310 -9.10 -10.32 15.65
C MET A 310 -8.86 -11.12 16.93
N ASN A 311 -9.39 -12.33 17.00
CA ASN A 311 -9.14 -13.25 18.11
C ASN A 311 -7.77 -13.96 17.96
N ILE A 312 -6.69 -13.20 18.06
CA ILE A 312 -5.32 -13.70 17.88
C ILE A 312 -4.94 -14.67 19.01
N GLY A 313 -5.07 -14.23 20.27
CA GLY A 313 -4.67 -14.98 21.46
C GLY A 313 -3.20 -15.43 21.46
N ASP A 314 -2.80 -16.20 22.48
CA ASP A 314 -1.41 -16.67 22.61
C ASP A 314 -1.00 -17.64 21.48
N ASP A 315 -1.91 -18.51 21.05
CA ASP A 315 -1.65 -19.46 19.96
C ASP A 315 -1.41 -18.74 18.63
N GLY A 316 -2.19 -17.70 18.34
CA GLY A 316 -2.00 -16.86 17.15
C GLY A 316 -0.73 -16.04 17.23
N ALA A 317 -0.42 -15.47 18.40
CA ALA A 317 0.84 -14.76 18.65
C ALA A 317 2.05 -15.67 18.40
N GLU A 318 2.04 -16.91 18.89
CA GLU A 318 3.11 -17.89 18.64
C GLU A 318 3.26 -18.24 17.15
N VAL A 319 2.15 -18.30 16.42
CA VAL A 319 2.16 -18.54 14.97
C VAL A 319 2.75 -17.34 14.22
N LEU A 320 2.33 -16.12 14.55
CA LEU A 320 2.83 -14.89 13.93
C LEU A 320 4.31 -14.67 14.24
N ALA A 321 4.72 -14.82 15.51
CA ALA A 321 6.10 -14.71 15.95
C ALA A 321 7.04 -15.63 15.16
N ARG A 322 6.64 -16.87 14.90
CA ARG A 322 7.39 -17.77 14.02
C ARG A 322 7.56 -17.21 12.60
N GLY A 323 6.53 -16.57 12.07
CA GLY A 323 6.54 -15.98 10.72
C GLY A 323 7.50 -14.80 10.58
N LEU A 324 7.80 -14.11 11.68
CA LEU A 324 8.75 -12.99 11.71
C LEU A 324 10.21 -13.46 11.61
N VAL A 325 10.51 -14.69 12.04
CA VAL A 325 11.87 -15.25 11.97
C VAL A 325 12.26 -15.45 10.51
N GLY A 326 13.27 -14.70 10.06
CA GLY A 326 13.74 -14.70 8.67
C GLY A 326 12.93 -13.79 7.73
N ASN A 327 11.89 -13.11 8.21
CA ASN A 327 11.26 -12.03 7.45
C ASN A 327 12.13 -10.76 7.53
N GLU A 328 12.40 -10.14 6.37
CA GLU A 328 13.25 -8.95 6.27
C GLU A 328 12.48 -7.69 5.78
N THR A 329 11.18 -7.80 5.54
CA THR A 329 10.36 -6.74 4.91
C THR A 329 9.37 -6.09 5.85
N LEU A 330 8.79 -6.84 6.79
CA LEU A 330 7.76 -6.32 7.69
C LEU A 330 8.38 -5.35 8.69
N ARG A 331 7.74 -4.19 8.81
CA ARG A 331 8.11 -3.09 9.71
C ARG A 331 7.00 -2.85 10.73
N PHE A 332 5.75 -2.93 10.33
CA PHE A 332 4.59 -2.62 11.17
C PHE A 332 3.67 -3.85 11.26
N LEU A 333 3.40 -4.34 12.48
CA LEU A 333 2.49 -5.44 12.74
C LEU A 333 1.44 -5.00 13.77
N HIS A 334 0.39 -4.32 13.32
CA HIS A 334 -0.60 -3.76 14.23
C HIS A 334 -1.56 -4.85 14.73
N LEU A 335 -1.58 -5.10 16.03
CA LEU A 335 -2.42 -6.15 16.65
C LEU A 335 -3.63 -5.59 17.42
N ARG A 336 -3.71 -4.27 17.63
CA ARG A 336 -4.81 -3.60 18.37
C ARG A 336 -5.85 -3.02 17.41
N ASP A 337 -7.11 -3.00 17.84
CA ASP A 337 -8.18 -2.28 17.13
C ASP A 337 -8.02 -0.76 17.32
N ASP A 338 -8.21 0.01 16.26
CA ASP A 338 -8.22 1.48 16.31
C ASP A 338 -9.62 2.02 16.70
N GLU A 339 -10.63 1.16 16.84
CA GLU A 339 -11.98 1.54 17.29
C GLU A 339 -12.20 1.21 18.78
N GLU A 340 -12.58 2.23 19.57
CA GLU A 340 -13.03 2.11 20.97
C GLU A 340 -14.23 1.16 21.04
N LEU A 341 -14.00 -0.13 21.28
CA LEU A 341 -15.06 -1.06 21.64
C LEU A 341 -15.41 -0.85 23.12
N ASP A 342 -16.60 -0.29 23.36
CA ASP A 342 -17.19 -0.01 24.67
C ASP A 342 -17.50 -1.28 25.52
N ASP A 343 -17.19 -2.49 25.04
CA ASP A 343 -17.55 -3.75 25.68
C ASP A 343 -16.33 -4.64 26.01
N GLU A 344 -16.29 -5.11 27.26
CA GLU A 344 -15.22 -5.81 28.02
C GLU A 344 -14.66 -7.13 27.44
N GLU A 345 -14.89 -7.47 26.15
CA GLU A 345 -14.23 -8.63 25.53
C GLU A 345 -12.90 -8.22 24.90
N GLU A 346 -11.95 -7.98 25.79
CA GLU A 346 -10.57 -7.71 25.45
C GLU A 346 -9.96 -9.00 24.86
N PHE A 347 -9.74 -9.04 23.54
CA PHE A 347 -9.04 -10.15 22.87
C PHE A 347 -7.53 -10.04 23.16
N VAL A 348 -7.15 -10.32 24.41
CA VAL A 348 -5.81 -10.03 24.93
C VAL A 348 -4.82 -11.14 24.58
N ILE A 349 -3.70 -10.73 23.99
CA ILE A 349 -2.47 -11.52 23.97
C ILE A 349 -1.87 -11.44 25.37
N THR A 350 -1.76 -12.57 26.06
CA THR A 350 -1.24 -12.58 27.44
C THR A 350 0.29 -12.45 27.42
N PRO A 351 0.96 -12.31 28.58
CA PRO A 351 2.42 -12.35 28.65
C PRO A 351 3.04 -13.61 28.01
N VAL A 352 2.31 -14.73 27.94
CA VAL A 352 2.78 -15.95 27.24
C VAL A 352 2.91 -15.72 25.74
N GLY A 353 1.90 -15.10 25.11
CA GLY A 353 1.92 -14.75 23.70
C GLY A 353 2.95 -13.67 23.38
N TRP A 354 3.06 -12.63 24.21
CA TRP A 354 4.08 -11.58 24.04
C TRP A 354 5.50 -12.12 24.13
N ASN A 355 5.76 -13.08 25.03
CA ASN A 355 7.05 -13.74 25.10
C ASN A 355 7.42 -14.48 23.79
N ALA A 356 6.44 -14.95 22.99
CA ALA A 356 6.73 -15.49 21.67
C ALA A 356 7.31 -14.42 20.73
N PHE A 357 6.76 -13.20 20.75
CA PHE A 357 7.31 -12.07 20.00
C PHE A 357 8.68 -11.64 20.54
N THR A 358 8.89 -11.63 21.87
CA THR A 358 10.20 -11.37 22.48
C THR A 358 11.28 -12.30 21.90
N ILE A 359 10.99 -13.62 21.85
CA ILE A 359 11.92 -14.61 21.29
C ILE A 359 12.13 -14.38 19.78
N ALA A 360 11.08 -14.05 19.03
CA ALA A 360 11.21 -13.79 17.59
C ALA A 360 12.05 -12.53 17.29
N LEU A 361 11.93 -11.49 18.10
CA LEU A 361 12.68 -10.23 17.95
C LEU A 361 14.13 -10.34 18.46
N CYS A 362 14.38 -11.21 19.45
CA CYS A 362 15.69 -11.42 20.04
C CYS A 362 15.77 -12.75 20.83
N ASP A 363 16.08 -13.86 20.17
CA ASP A 363 16.38 -15.13 20.84
C ASP A 363 17.77 -15.05 21.49
N THR A 364 17.81 -14.92 22.81
CA THR A 364 19.04 -14.76 23.61
C THR A 364 19.74 -16.08 23.94
N SER A 365 19.23 -17.24 23.47
CA SER A 365 19.81 -18.55 23.80
C SER A 365 21.24 -18.74 23.28
N THR A 366 21.57 -18.13 22.13
CA THR A 366 22.94 -18.07 21.58
C THR A 366 23.13 -16.78 20.77
N VAL A 367 24.38 -16.34 20.61
CA VAL A 367 24.73 -15.18 19.75
C VAL A 367 24.21 -15.37 18.33
N ASN A 368 24.30 -16.60 17.79
CA ASN A 368 23.84 -16.89 16.44
C ASN A 368 22.32 -16.81 16.30
N ASN A 369 21.57 -17.25 17.31
CA ASN A 369 20.12 -17.14 17.29
C ASN A 369 19.68 -15.67 17.40
N THR A 370 20.36 -14.88 18.22
CA THR A 370 20.12 -13.44 18.28
C THR A 370 20.37 -12.78 16.94
N TYR A 371 21.48 -13.10 16.26
CA TYR A 371 21.80 -12.59 14.93
C TYR A 371 20.76 -12.96 13.85
N LEU A 372 20.14 -14.14 13.98
CA LEU A 372 19.11 -14.64 13.05
C LEU A 372 17.69 -14.25 13.47
N SER A 373 17.53 -13.51 14.57
CA SER A 373 16.23 -13.03 15.02
C SER A 373 15.71 -11.92 14.10
N ASN A 374 14.45 -11.54 14.26
CA ASN A 374 13.91 -10.42 13.50
C ASN A 374 14.49 -9.08 13.99
N HIS A 375 14.98 -8.30 13.04
CA HIS A 375 15.59 -6.99 13.30
C HIS A 375 14.91 -5.87 12.50
N THR A 376 13.72 -6.14 11.96
CA THR A 376 13.03 -5.24 11.05
C THR A 376 11.73 -4.69 11.60
N VAL A 377 11.01 -5.45 12.42
CA VAL A 377 9.73 -5.00 12.99
C VAL A 377 9.98 -3.86 13.98
N GLN A 378 9.32 -2.74 13.75
CA GLN A 378 9.49 -1.46 14.44
C GLN A 378 8.31 -1.11 15.35
N GLU A 379 7.15 -1.73 15.13
CA GLU A 379 5.92 -1.36 15.85
C GLU A 379 4.91 -2.50 15.84
N PHE A 380 4.23 -2.70 16.98
CA PHE A 380 3.12 -3.66 17.13
C PHE A 380 1.75 -3.02 17.37
N TRP A 381 1.74 -1.71 17.64
CA TRP A 381 0.56 -0.92 17.97
C TRP A 381 0.15 -0.05 16.78
N GLY A 382 -1.11 0.37 16.75
CA GLY A 382 -1.72 1.14 15.65
C GLY A 382 -1.28 2.61 15.62
N ILE A 383 -1.95 3.42 14.79
CA ILE A 383 -1.62 4.85 14.61
C ILE A 383 -1.95 5.68 15.86
N PHE A 384 -2.87 5.21 16.71
CA PHE A 384 -3.52 6.05 17.72
C PHE A 384 -3.08 5.84 19.17
N ASP A 385 -2.39 4.75 19.54
CA ASP A 385 -2.00 4.51 20.93
C ASP A 385 -0.58 3.94 21.03
N GLU A 386 0.32 4.64 21.73
CA GLU A 386 1.43 3.95 22.41
C GLU A 386 0.81 3.13 23.56
N PRO A 387 1.34 1.93 23.87
CA PRO A 387 0.71 1.02 24.82
C PRO A 387 0.57 1.64 26.21
N ASP A 388 -0.66 1.74 26.75
CA ASP A 388 -0.99 2.34 28.06
C ASP A 388 -0.25 1.67 29.24
N GLU A 389 -0.14 2.36 30.40
CA GLU A 389 0.50 1.84 31.64
C GLU A 389 -0.01 0.45 32.08
N ASP A 390 -1.25 0.13 31.74
CA ASP A 390 -1.97 -1.05 32.22
C ASP A 390 -1.88 -2.25 31.24
N GLU A 391 -1.15 -2.14 30.12
CA GLU A 391 -1.05 -3.22 29.15
C GLU A 391 -0.03 -4.31 29.54
N ASP A 392 -0.42 -5.58 29.42
CA ASP A 392 0.39 -6.78 29.66
C ASP A 392 1.48 -7.03 28.57
N ILE A 393 2.02 -5.98 27.95
CA ILE A 393 3.09 -6.09 26.95
C ILE A 393 4.44 -6.32 27.63
N ASP A 394 5.19 -7.31 27.14
CA ASP A 394 6.58 -7.53 27.57
C ASP A 394 7.46 -6.31 27.20
N GLU A 395 8.05 -5.67 28.20
CA GLU A 395 8.96 -4.51 28.05
C GLU A 395 10.07 -4.75 27.00
N SER A 396 10.51 -6.01 26.84
CA SER A 396 11.51 -6.41 25.86
C SER A 396 11.04 -6.18 24.43
N VAL A 397 9.74 -6.37 24.15
CA VAL A 397 9.16 -6.13 22.82
C VAL A 397 9.30 -4.66 22.45
N VAL A 398 8.90 -3.77 23.36
CA VAL A 398 9.01 -2.30 23.19
C VAL A 398 10.46 -1.87 22.98
N LEU A 399 11.39 -2.40 23.79
CA LEU A 399 12.82 -2.12 23.66
C LEU A 399 13.37 -2.55 22.29
N TYR A 400 13.07 -3.77 21.85
CA TYR A 400 13.61 -4.32 20.61
C TYR A 400 13.01 -3.70 19.35
N THR A 401 11.74 -3.30 19.38
CA THR A 401 11.09 -2.60 18.27
C THR A 401 11.61 -1.17 18.14
N LYS A 402 11.79 -0.45 19.26
CA LYS A 402 12.44 0.87 19.30
C LYS A 402 13.86 0.82 18.74
N LEU A 403 14.64 -0.20 19.14
CA LEU A 403 15.99 -0.40 18.63
C LEU A 403 16.01 -0.65 17.11
N ASN A 404 15.06 -1.44 16.59
CA ASN A 404 14.90 -1.66 15.15
C ASN A 404 14.49 -0.37 14.40
N LYS A 405 13.75 0.54 15.06
CA LYS A 405 13.30 1.83 14.50
C LYS A 405 14.42 2.88 14.47
N GLU A 406 15.15 3.05 15.56
CA GLU A 406 16.20 4.07 15.69
C GLU A 406 17.54 3.66 15.05
N HIS A 407 17.85 2.35 15.04
CA HIS A 407 19.12 1.82 14.57
C HIS A 407 18.96 0.62 13.61
N PRO A 408 18.24 0.77 12.47
CA PRO A 408 17.89 -0.35 11.59
C PRO A 408 19.10 -1.10 11.01
N GLU A 409 20.24 -0.42 10.78
CA GLU A 409 21.44 -1.05 10.22
C GLU A 409 22.27 -1.81 11.26
N ASP A 410 22.13 -1.46 12.55
CA ASP A 410 22.97 -1.98 13.64
C ASP A 410 22.16 -2.74 14.71
N ALA A 411 20.83 -2.87 14.56
CA ALA A 411 19.93 -3.47 15.54
C ALA A 411 20.36 -4.88 15.98
N ALA A 412 20.79 -5.72 15.03
CA ALA A 412 21.33 -7.05 15.31
C ALA A 412 22.54 -7.01 16.26
N VAL A 413 23.49 -6.12 15.98
CA VAL A 413 24.71 -5.94 16.77
C VAL A 413 24.36 -5.42 18.16
N CYS A 414 23.46 -4.43 18.24
CA CYS A 414 23.03 -3.85 19.49
C CYS A 414 22.33 -4.89 20.39
N LYS A 415 21.41 -5.70 19.84
CA LYS A 415 20.77 -6.82 20.56
C LYS A 415 21.77 -7.86 21.06
N ILE A 416 22.77 -8.21 20.24
CA ILE A 416 23.83 -9.15 20.63
C ILE A 416 24.62 -8.61 21.83
N LEU A 417 25.06 -7.35 21.79
CA LEU A 417 25.86 -6.75 22.85
C LEU A 417 25.06 -6.51 24.15
N MET A 418 23.75 -6.23 24.02
CA MET A 418 22.84 -6.07 25.15
C MET A 418 22.57 -7.38 25.88
N ASN A 419 22.53 -8.52 25.19
CA ASN A 419 22.13 -9.79 25.81
C ASN A 419 23.28 -10.79 26.02
N HIS A 420 24.39 -10.69 25.27
CA HIS A 420 25.51 -11.62 25.35
C HIS A 420 26.74 -10.96 25.96
N THR A 421 26.92 -11.15 27.27
CA THR A 421 28.10 -10.66 28.02
C THR A 421 29.38 -11.41 27.67
N HIS A 422 29.26 -12.64 27.17
CA HIS A 422 30.35 -13.49 26.72
C HIS A 422 30.13 -13.89 25.26
N LEU A 423 30.83 -13.22 24.34
CA LEU A 423 30.84 -13.60 22.93
C LEU A 423 31.77 -14.80 22.75
N ASP A 424 31.23 -15.98 22.44
CA ASP A 424 32.05 -17.11 22.00
C ASP A 424 32.61 -16.82 20.59
N MET A 425 33.84 -16.29 20.56
CA MET A 425 34.53 -15.95 19.32
C MET A 425 35.23 -17.15 18.67
N ALA A 426 35.14 -18.37 19.24
CA ALA A 426 35.79 -19.57 18.69
C ALA A 426 35.40 -19.90 17.24
N PRO A 427 34.13 -19.73 16.80
CA PRO A 427 33.76 -19.89 15.39
C PRO A 427 34.41 -18.83 14.49
N LEU A 428 34.52 -17.59 14.97
CA LEU A 428 35.04 -16.43 14.24
C LEU A 428 36.57 -16.46 14.08
N LEU A 429 37.28 -17.09 15.02
CA LEU A 429 38.72 -17.32 14.94
C LEU A 429 39.13 -18.25 13.78
N ARG A 430 38.19 -19.04 13.23
CA ARG A 430 38.42 -19.82 12.00
C ARG A 430 38.51 -18.93 10.75
N TRP A 431 38.06 -17.68 10.82
CA TRP A 431 38.05 -16.71 9.72
C TRP A 431 39.29 -15.79 9.72
N GLY A 432 40.21 -15.98 10.68
CA GLY A 432 41.51 -15.29 10.74
C GLY A 432 41.47 -13.85 11.27
N LEU A 433 42.64 -13.19 11.37
CA LEU A 433 42.80 -11.81 11.88
C LEU A 433 42.06 -10.74 11.05
N LYS A 434 41.54 -11.09 9.86
CA LYS A 434 40.69 -10.24 9.03
C LYS A 434 39.35 -9.89 9.70
N PHE A 435 38.89 -10.71 10.65
CA PHE A 435 37.65 -10.48 11.38
C PHE A 435 37.79 -9.48 12.54
N LEU A 436 39.02 -9.24 13.04
CA LEU A 436 39.24 -8.35 14.19
C LEU A 436 38.86 -6.89 13.91
N PRO A 437 39.26 -6.26 12.79
CA PRO A 437 38.79 -4.91 12.46
C PRO A 437 37.27 -4.81 12.28
N LEU A 438 36.63 -5.88 11.79
CA LEU A 438 35.17 -5.95 11.66
C LEU A 438 34.48 -5.99 13.03
N ALA A 439 35.01 -6.81 13.95
CA ALA A 439 34.53 -6.87 15.32
C ALA A 439 34.74 -5.55 16.07
N VAL A 440 35.90 -4.89 15.92
CA VAL A 440 36.15 -3.55 16.49
C VAL A 440 35.18 -2.53 15.90
N GLY A 441 34.96 -2.56 14.58
CA GLY A 441 33.97 -1.71 13.92
C GLY A 441 32.52 -1.99 14.37
N TRP A 442 32.17 -3.23 14.75
CA TRP A 442 30.87 -3.54 15.36
C TRP A 442 30.70 -2.81 16.69
N PHE A 443 31.72 -2.84 17.55
CA PHE A 443 31.67 -2.15 18.85
C PHE A 443 31.59 -0.62 18.69
N GLU A 444 32.31 -0.03 17.72
CA GLU A 444 32.24 1.40 17.44
C GLU A 444 30.86 1.83 16.91
N ARG A 445 30.26 1.03 16.02
CA ARG A 445 28.92 1.32 15.47
C ARG A 445 27.80 1.11 16.47
N ALA A 446 27.96 0.21 17.43
CA ALA A 446 26.95 -0.02 18.47
C ALA A 446 26.94 1.08 19.56
N HIS A 447 27.89 2.03 19.55
CA HIS A 447 27.97 3.08 20.57
C HIS A 447 26.73 3.98 20.67
N PRO A 448 26.04 4.39 19.59
CA PRO A 448 24.80 5.17 19.70
C PRO A 448 23.66 4.42 20.40
N CYS A 449 23.63 3.09 20.28
CA CYS A 449 22.64 2.25 20.97
C CYS A 449 22.84 2.20 22.49
N THR A 450 23.93 2.74 23.04
CA THR A 450 24.25 2.68 24.49
C THR A 450 23.63 3.80 25.29
N THR A 451 23.13 4.84 24.61
CA THR A 451 22.43 5.98 25.22
C THR A 451 20.92 5.89 25.06
N LEU A 452 20.41 4.77 24.52
CA LEU A 452 18.99 4.48 24.38
C LEU A 452 18.39 4.32 25.78
N SER A 453 18.02 5.46 26.35
CA SER A 453 17.21 5.54 27.55
C SER A 453 15.76 5.36 27.11
N ILE A 454 15.11 4.29 27.55
CA ILE A 454 13.66 4.28 27.56
C ILE A 454 13.27 5.22 28.72
N VAL A 455 13.09 6.50 28.40
CA VAL A 455 12.34 7.45 29.25
C VAL A 455 11.04 7.74 28.54
N GLU A 456 10.29 6.68 28.25
CA GLU A 456 8.86 6.79 27.98
C GLU A 456 8.16 6.33 29.24
N ALA A 457 7.04 6.99 29.55
CA ALA A 457 6.62 7.33 30.91
C ALA A 457 6.39 6.15 31.89
N TRP A 458 6.48 4.90 31.43
CA TRP A 458 5.91 3.72 32.09
C TRP A 458 6.85 2.52 32.18
N ALA A 459 8.01 2.54 31.51
CA ALA A 459 9.03 1.50 31.62
C ALA A 459 10.41 2.14 31.87
N GLU A 460 10.83 2.22 33.14
CA GLU A 460 12.23 2.47 33.49
C GLU A 460 13.06 1.21 33.20
N VAL A 461 13.30 0.92 31.93
CA VAL A 461 14.34 -0.05 31.58
C VAL A 461 15.68 0.66 31.83
N GLU A 462 16.25 0.43 33.01
CA GLU A 462 17.66 0.73 33.29
C GLU A 462 18.52 -0.16 32.36
N VAL A 463 18.61 0.21 31.08
CA VAL A 463 19.60 -0.36 30.18
C VAL A 463 20.93 -0.04 30.83
N SER A 464 21.61 -1.10 31.26
CA SER A 464 22.79 -1.08 32.11
C SER A 464 23.66 0.16 31.86
N SER A 465 23.95 0.94 32.90
CA SER A 465 24.78 2.17 32.83
C SER A 465 25.93 2.03 31.81
N GLU A 466 26.31 3.10 31.12
CA GLU A 466 27.42 3.12 30.15
C GLU A 466 28.66 2.35 30.65
N ASP A 467 28.95 2.42 31.96
CA ASP A 467 30.01 1.66 32.62
C ASP A 467 29.87 0.13 32.53
N VAL A 468 28.65 -0.41 32.69
CA VAL A 468 28.35 -1.84 32.56
C VAL A 468 28.46 -2.29 31.11
N PHE A 469 28.00 -1.48 30.15
CA PHE A 469 28.14 -1.79 28.73
C PHE A 469 29.61 -1.75 28.28
N GLN A 470 30.37 -0.74 28.68
CA GLN A 470 31.82 -0.67 28.45
C GLN A 470 32.57 -1.85 29.10
N SER A 471 32.14 -2.29 30.29
CA SER A 471 32.65 -3.50 30.92
C SER A 471 32.36 -4.76 30.08
N ARG A 472 31.19 -4.86 29.44
CA ARG A 472 30.85 -5.97 28.53
C ARG A 472 31.68 -5.93 27.25
N ILE A 473 31.87 -4.76 26.64
CA ILE A 473 32.80 -4.57 25.51
C ILE A 473 34.21 -5.02 25.90
N LEU A 474 34.72 -4.54 27.03
CA LEU A 474 36.07 -4.86 27.49
C LEU A 474 36.22 -6.36 27.77
N THR A 475 35.19 -6.99 28.33
CA THR A 475 35.15 -8.44 28.55
C THR A 475 35.12 -9.21 27.23
N ALA A 476 34.33 -8.78 26.25
CA ALA A 476 34.27 -9.37 24.92
C ALA A 476 35.59 -9.22 24.16
N LEU A 477 36.23 -8.05 24.23
CA LEU A 477 37.57 -7.81 23.68
C LEU A 477 38.63 -8.66 24.40
N TYR A 478 38.57 -8.76 25.72
CA TYR A 478 39.48 -9.59 26.50
C TYR A 478 39.34 -11.07 26.15
N GLU A 479 38.11 -11.61 26.06
CA GLU A 479 37.86 -12.99 25.66
C GLU A 479 38.21 -13.24 24.18
N PHE A 480 38.01 -12.26 23.29
CA PHE A 480 38.54 -12.33 21.93
C PHE A 480 40.06 -12.52 21.94
N VAL A 481 40.80 -11.65 22.66
CA VAL A 481 42.26 -11.72 22.76
C VAL A 481 42.72 -13.03 23.42
N ARG A 482 41.97 -13.53 24.42
CA ARG A 482 42.25 -14.76 25.15
C ARG A 482 41.97 -16.02 24.32
N GLY A 483 40.94 -15.98 23.48
CA GLY A 483 40.52 -17.06 22.59
C GLY A 483 41.47 -17.27 21.41
N VAL A 484 42.26 -16.27 21.01
CA VAL A 484 43.29 -16.40 19.96
C VAL A 484 44.29 -17.49 20.38
N PRO A 485 44.32 -18.65 19.69
CA PRO A 485 45.23 -19.72 20.06
C PRO A 485 46.66 -19.23 19.97
N ARG A 486 47.50 -19.49 20.98
CA ARG A 486 48.93 -19.12 21.00
C ARG A 486 49.68 -19.55 19.71
N LYS A 487 49.21 -20.62 19.06
CA LYS A 487 49.67 -21.12 17.74
C LYS A 487 49.42 -20.16 16.56
N VAL A 488 48.37 -19.33 16.60
CA VAL A 488 48.07 -18.29 15.59
C VAL A 488 49.06 -17.12 15.74
N LEU A 489 49.40 -16.76 16.98
CA LEU A 489 50.41 -15.75 17.29
C LEU A 489 51.84 -16.21 16.92
N GLU A 490 52.15 -17.50 17.08
CA GLU A 490 53.44 -18.09 16.73
C GLU A 490 53.63 -18.33 15.22
N ARG A 491 52.55 -18.38 14.43
CA ARG A 491 52.57 -18.56 12.96
C ARG A 491 52.40 -17.25 12.18
N ARG A 492 52.69 -16.11 12.80
CA ARG A 492 52.51 -14.78 12.19
C ARG A 492 53.17 -14.67 10.81
N ASP A 493 54.31 -15.33 10.61
CA ASP A 493 55.03 -15.36 9.33
C ASP A 493 54.37 -16.27 8.28
N GLU A 494 53.74 -17.38 8.69
CA GLU A 494 52.95 -18.25 7.79
C GLU A 494 51.61 -17.59 7.44
N LEU A 495 50.98 -16.88 8.38
CA LEU A 495 49.73 -16.12 8.17
C LEU A 495 49.92 -14.92 7.24
N ALA A 496 51.07 -14.24 7.29
CA ALA A 496 51.42 -13.21 6.31
C ALA A 496 51.54 -13.80 4.88
N LEU A 497 52.02 -15.04 4.77
CA LEU A 497 52.13 -15.76 3.50
C LEU A 497 50.75 -16.22 2.99
N VAL A 498 49.86 -16.67 3.89
CA VAL A 498 48.46 -17.01 3.56
C VAL A 498 47.67 -15.75 3.17
N ALA A 499 47.82 -14.63 3.87
CA ALA A 499 47.19 -13.37 3.51
C ALA A 499 47.65 -12.87 2.12
N ALA A 500 48.94 -13.02 1.79
CA ALA A 500 49.45 -12.72 0.46
C ALA A 500 48.90 -13.66 -0.63
N CYS A 501 48.66 -14.93 -0.30
CA CYS A 501 47.98 -15.88 -1.19
C CYS A 501 46.49 -15.56 -1.35
N ASP A 502 45.79 -15.18 -0.28
CA ASP A 502 44.39 -14.77 -0.31
C ASP A 502 44.19 -13.51 -1.15
N ASP A 503 45.07 -12.50 -1.01
CA ASP A 503 45.02 -11.29 -1.84
C ASP A 503 45.24 -11.63 -3.31
N LYS A 504 46.09 -12.62 -3.60
CA LYS A 504 46.29 -13.13 -4.96
C LYS A 504 45.07 -13.90 -5.47
N ILE A 505 44.39 -14.66 -4.61
CA ILE A 505 43.14 -15.36 -4.94
C ILE A 505 42.00 -14.35 -5.16
N ALA A 506 41.90 -13.32 -4.34
CA ALA A 506 40.91 -12.25 -4.48
C ALA A 506 41.09 -11.52 -5.82
N ARG A 507 42.32 -11.13 -6.17
CA ARG A 507 42.62 -10.55 -7.49
C ARG A 507 42.28 -11.50 -8.64
N LEU A 508 42.56 -12.79 -8.50
CA LEU A 508 42.20 -13.78 -9.51
C LEU A 508 40.69 -14.00 -9.62
N ARG A 509 39.93 -13.85 -8.53
CA ARG A 509 38.46 -13.89 -8.53
C ARG A 509 37.89 -12.63 -9.18
N GLU A 510 38.43 -11.46 -8.87
CA GLU A 510 38.07 -10.20 -9.50
C GLU A 510 38.33 -10.25 -11.02
N ASP A 511 39.50 -10.73 -11.42
CA ASP A 511 39.84 -10.99 -12.83
C ASP A 511 38.88 -12.01 -13.49
N ALA A 512 38.40 -13.00 -12.74
CA ALA A 512 37.45 -14.00 -13.23
C ALA A 512 36.04 -13.40 -13.38
N GLU A 513 35.57 -12.65 -12.40
CA GLU A 513 34.29 -11.93 -12.44
C GLU A 513 34.26 -10.87 -13.54
N GLU A 514 35.38 -10.19 -13.80
CA GLU A 514 35.49 -9.26 -14.92
C GLU A 514 35.49 -9.99 -16.27
N ARG A 515 36.11 -11.18 -16.34
CA ARG A 515 36.00 -12.05 -17.53
C ARG A 515 34.57 -12.57 -17.73
N ASP A 516 33.88 -12.98 -16.68
CA ASP A 516 32.50 -13.47 -16.77
C ASP A 516 31.55 -12.35 -17.19
N ARG A 517 31.69 -11.14 -16.62
CA ARG A 517 30.98 -9.94 -17.10
C ARG A 517 31.22 -9.69 -18.59
N LYS A 518 32.47 -9.84 -19.05
CA LYS A 518 32.83 -9.67 -20.46
C LYS A 518 32.27 -10.77 -21.35
N ILE A 519 32.17 -12.01 -20.86
CA ILE A 519 31.53 -13.12 -21.56
C ILE A 519 30.03 -12.84 -21.70
N THR A 520 29.34 -12.46 -20.63
CA THR A 520 27.91 -12.10 -20.67
C THR A 520 27.65 -10.94 -21.65
N GLN A 521 28.50 -9.92 -21.64
CA GLN A 521 28.42 -8.82 -22.61
C GLN A 521 28.58 -9.33 -24.06
N LEU A 522 29.54 -10.20 -24.32
CA LEU A 522 29.74 -10.80 -25.65
C LEU A 522 28.59 -11.73 -26.06
N GLU A 523 27.93 -12.40 -25.11
CA GLU A 523 26.72 -13.21 -25.36
C GLU A 523 25.53 -12.33 -25.75
N GLU A 524 25.34 -11.20 -25.08
CA GLU A 524 24.33 -10.20 -25.46
C GLU A 524 24.60 -9.60 -26.84
N GLU A 525 25.85 -9.24 -27.14
CA GLU A 525 26.26 -8.77 -28.47
C GLU A 525 26.00 -9.84 -29.55
N ASN A 526 26.29 -11.12 -29.26
CA ASN A 526 25.95 -12.23 -30.16
C ASN A 526 24.44 -12.42 -30.36
N LYS A 527 23.63 -12.19 -29.32
CA LYS A 527 22.16 -12.23 -29.42
C LYS A 527 21.63 -11.09 -30.30
N ILE A 528 22.29 -9.94 -30.30
CA ILE A 528 21.98 -8.83 -31.21
C ILE A 528 22.40 -9.18 -32.64
N LEU A 529 23.61 -9.71 -32.83
CA LEU A 529 24.10 -10.14 -34.15
C LEU A 529 23.20 -11.21 -34.79
N SER A 530 22.72 -12.19 -34.01
CA SER A 530 21.80 -13.21 -34.53
C SER A 530 20.46 -12.61 -34.98
N LYS A 531 19.92 -11.62 -34.26
CA LYS A 531 18.73 -10.87 -34.70
C LYS A 531 19.00 -10.09 -35.98
N ILE A 532 20.18 -9.47 -36.12
CA ILE A 532 20.56 -8.75 -37.35
C ILE A 532 20.63 -9.71 -38.54
N VAL A 533 21.18 -10.91 -38.38
CA VAL A 533 21.20 -11.94 -39.44
C VAL A 533 19.78 -12.30 -39.87
N VAL A 534 18.87 -12.56 -38.92
CA VAL A 534 17.46 -12.84 -39.23
C VAL A 534 16.78 -11.67 -39.95
N CYS A 535 17.09 -10.42 -39.57
CA CYS A 535 16.59 -9.24 -40.26
C CYS A 535 17.13 -9.15 -41.69
N ASN A 536 18.41 -9.43 -41.92
CA ASN A 536 19.02 -9.42 -43.25
C ASN A 536 18.41 -10.49 -44.16
N ASP A 537 18.13 -11.69 -43.64
CA ASP A 537 17.43 -12.74 -44.40
C ASP A 537 16.02 -12.29 -44.82
N LYS A 538 15.30 -11.60 -43.93
CA LYS A 538 13.98 -11.02 -44.25
C LYS A 538 14.07 -9.90 -45.29
N ILE A 539 15.10 -9.07 -45.23
CA ILE A 539 15.35 -8.02 -46.23
C ILE A 539 15.60 -8.66 -47.60
N ALA A 540 16.47 -9.68 -47.67
CA ALA A 540 16.74 -10.40 -48.92
C ALA A 540 15.48 -11.04 -49.52
N MET A 541 14.61 -11.62 -48.68
CA MET A 541 13.31 -12.12 -49.13
C MET A 541 12.41 -11.01 -49.71
N ALA A 542 12.34 -9.86 -49.04
CA ALA A 542 11.55 -8.72 -49.51
C ALA A 542 12.10 -8.13 -50.81
N GLU A 543 13.43 -8.08 -50.99
CA GLU A 543 14.06 -7.63 -52.23
C GLU A 543 13.69 -8.53 -53.43
N GLU A 544 13.67 -9.86 -53.23
CA GLU A 544 13.26 -10.79 -54.29
C GLU A 544 11.76 -10.65 -54.60
N GLU A 545 10.91 -10.42 -53.60
CA GLU A 545 9.48 -10.17 -53.80
C GLU A 545 9.22 -8.86 -54.57
N ILE A 546 9.96 -7.78 -54.24
CA ILE A 546 9.91 -6.52 -54.99
C ILE A 546 10.35 -6.74 -56.45
N LYS A 547 11.39 -7.54 -56.68
CA LYS A 547 11.87 -7.86 -58.03
C LYS A 547 10.81 -8.61 -58.83
N MET A 548 10.16 -9.62 -58.24
CA MET A 548 9.04 -10.32 -58.87
C MET A 548 7.90 -9.36 -59.21
N LEU A 549 7.51 -8.47 -58.29
CA LEU A 549 6.46 -7.48 -58.53
C LEU A 549 6.82 -6.50 -59.66
N ARG A 550 8.09 -6.07 -59.77
CA ARG A 550 8.55 -5.22 -60.87
C ARG A 550 8.46 -5.93 -62.22
N GLU A 551 8.87 -7.20 -62.29
CA GLU A 551 8.74 -8.00 -63.50
C GLU A 551 7.26 -8.17 -63.91
N ASP A 552 6.36 -8.35 -62.94
CA ASP A 552 4.92 -8.48 -63.17
C ASP A 552 4.31 -7.17 -63.68
N VAL A 553 4.74 -6.02 -63.14
CA VAL A 553 4.35 -4.68 -63.61
C VAL A 553 4.85 -4.46 -65.05
N GLU A 554 6.12 -4.75 -65.33
CA GLU A 554 6.67 -4.61 -66.69
C GLU A 554 5.96 -5.51 -67.72
N GLN A 555 5.51 -6.69 -67.31
CA GLN A 555 4.70 -7.56 -68.18
C GLN A 555 3.31 -6.96 -68.43
N ARG A 556 2.68 -6.37 -67.41
CA ARG A 556 1.37 -5.70 -67.56
C ARG A 556 1.47 -4.47 -68.44
N ASP A 557 2.50 -3.63 -68.25
CA ASP A 557 2.72 -2.45 -69.09
C ASP A 557 2.98 -2.83 -70.56
N ARG A 558 3.73 -3.90 -70.81
CA ARG A 558 3.91 -4.46 -72.17
C ARG A 558 2.59 -4.91 -72.78
N LYS A 559 1.70 -5.53 -72.01
CA LYS A 559 0.35 -5.92 -72.47
C LYS A 559 -0.59 -4.73 -72.71
N ILE A 560 -0.45 -3.65 -71.95
CA ILE A 560 -1.24 -2.43 -72.14
C ILE A 560 -0.77 -1.66 -73.39
N THR A 561 0.53 -1.75 -73.71
CA THR A 561 1.13 -1.06 -74.86
C THR A 561 0.85 -1.76 -76.20
N GLN A 562 0.64 -3.08 -76.19
CA GLN A 562 0.17 -3.87 -77.34
C GLN A 562 -1.33 -3.70 -77.55
#